data_AF-A0A539EJ88-F1
#
_entry.id   AF-A0A539EJ88-F1
#
_cell.length_a   1.000
_cell.length_b   1.000
_cell.length_c   1.000
_cell.angle_alpha   90.00
_cell.angle_beta   90.00
_cell.angle_gamma   90.00
#
_symmetry.space_group_name_H-M   'P 1'
#
loop_
_entity.id
_entity.type
_entity.pdbx_description
1 polymer ?
#
loop_
_entity_poly.entity_id
_entity_poly.type
_entity_poly.pdbx_seq_one_letter_code
_entity_poly.pdbx_strand_id
1 'polypeptide(L)'
;MARQDTAFEPALAWTAVFMIAAPSLLIVGVIAGSEDPGSLLAKGMLACGGAYFALFLAVIGAMMDPLPRDPGKDPPGLRLWVCWGILGWCPPPNRLLRGLSGAALAVLLLYGYRGGGAIGWLGALILLGSTLLLGRPKDVVNISWNESVFLLGTAASGIAGLYLSAHASPFETLCGASAVAVVTLLHAQRAREVVAARWARVLPGVKPPPALDLSRYEVNVERQAPAERPPLPPGVEAQLVDTGSFRVDAAKMLDKLRSYQLADPRDFLSAWLRCAAASGAKSIELTTGWTGLTLRFDGRAFTASELAQPYQALVDGEGENAKRGRHLAYGLLGLYRLEPKSVCVVSRGAQGVAVMTAGDSSRPDVGTELVGTVIRVSWPAWGFFWRPIFVAARARDRFGLGPATLTVDGKPWRDRPQSAAWTFKEKKGWRACYRTAAAGRVRLYVLGTYIEELDHPAAGAEAWLAHDELELDISQSAVVRGELLSRGLRNLERRTL
;
A
#
# COMPACT_ATOMS: atom_id res chain seq x y z
N MET A 1 -10.64 38.45 12.36
CA MET A 1 -9.48 39.34 12.15
C MET A 1 -8.25 38.46 11.94
N ALA A 2 -7.76 38.35 10.70
CA ALA A 2 -6.52 37.64 10.42
C ALA A 2 -5.36 38.52 10.89
N ARG A 3 -4.53 38.04 11.82
CA ARG A 3 -3.25 38.69 12.13
C ARG A 3 -2.47 38.80 10.82
N GLN A 4 -2.00 40.01 10.50
CA GLN A 4 -0.96 40.18 9.48
C GLN A 4 0.30 39.49 9.99
N ASP A 5 0.46 38.22 9.64
CA ASP A 5 1.67 37.45 9.90
C ASP A 5 2.77 37.94 8.92
N THR A 6 3.47 39.00 9.31
CA THR A 6 4.56 39.63 8.53
C THR A 6 5.96 39.12 8.91
N ALA A 7 6.06 38.04 9.67
CA ALA A 7 7.36 37.43 9.95
C ALA A 7 7.72 36.47 8.80
N PHE A 8 8.86 36.76 8.16
CA PHE A 8 9.56 35.94 7.18
C PHE A 8 9.35 34.45 7.45
N GLU A 9 8.44 33.79 6.71
CA GLU A 9 8.14 32.38 6.92
C GLU A 9 9.43 31.59 6.66
N PRO A 10 9.89 30.72 7.58
CA PRO A 10 11.07 29.89 7.35
C PRO A 10 10.93 28.92 6.16
N ALA A 11 9.71 28.75 5.64
CA ALA A 11 9.47 28.17 4.32
C ALA A 11 10.27 28.89 3.22
N LEU A 12 10.57 30.19 3.36
CA LEU A 12 11.46 30.94 2.46
C LEU A 12 12.91 30.45 2.51
N ALA A 13 13.40 29.93 3.64
CA ALA A 13 14.74 29.35 3.69
C ALA A 13 14.84 28.11 2.78
N TRP A 14 13.77 27.31 2.71
CA TRP A 14 13.67 26.22 1.74
C TRP A 14 13.71 26.73 0.31
N THR A 15 13.01 27.84 0.02
CA THR A 15 13.04 28.45 -1.31
C THR A 15 14.44 28.91 -1.70
N ALA A 16 15.25 29.41 -0.75
CA ALA A 16 16.63 29.82 -1.01
C ALA A 16 17.51 28.64 -1.45
N VAL A 17 17.34 27.47 -0.83
CA VAL A 17 18.06 26.25 -1.23
C VAL A 17 17.74 25.87 -2.66
N PHE A 18 16.46 25.88 -3.05
CA PHE A 18 16.09 25.56 -4.42
C PHE A 18 16.52 26.65 -5.42
N MET A 19 16.47 27.94 -5.04
CA MET A 19 16.93 29.05 -5.89
C MET A 19 18.40 28.96 -6.24
N ILE A 20 19.23 28.48 -5.32
CA ILE A 20 20.67 28.33 -5.57
C ILE A 20 20.95 27.01 -6.30
N ALA A 21 20.34 25.91 -5.86
CA ALA A 21 20.63 24.59 -6.41
C ALA A 21 20.15 24.41 -7.86
N ALA A 22 18.96 24.91 -8.23
CA ALA A 22 18.40 24.69 -9.56
C ALA A 22 19.26 25.31 -10.69
N PRO A 23 19.64 26.60 -10.62
CA PRO A 23 20.49 27.22 -11.62
C PRO A 23 21.87 26.56 -11.68
N SER A 24 22.48 26.23 -10.54
CA SER A 24 23.78 25.55 -10.50
C SER A 24 23.75 24.22 -11.27
N LEU A 25 22.71 23.40 -11.04
CA LEU A 25 22.55 22.12 -11.73
C LEU A 25 22.28 22.27 -13.22
N LEU A 26 21.46 23.24 -13.61
CA LEU A 26 21.18 23.52 -15.02
C LEU A 26 22.43 24.01 -15.75
N ILE A 27 23.20 24.92 -15.15
CA ILE A 27 24.45 25.43 -15.73
C ILE A 27 25.45 24.28 -15.92
N VAL A 28 25.66 23.46 -14.89
CA VAL A 28 26.55 22.29 -14.97
C VAL A 28 26.10 21.32 -16.06
N GLY A 29 24.78 21.05 -16.15
CA GLY A 29 24.22 20.19 -17.19
C GLY A 29 24.39 20.73 -18.61
N VAL A 30 24.23 22.05 -18.81
CA VAL A 30 24.44 22.72 -20.10
C VAL A 30 25.91 22.69 -20.50
N ILE A 31 26.83 23.02 -19.59
CA ILE A 31 28.28 22.97 -19.84
C ILE A 31 28.69 21.56 -20.25
N ALA A 32 28.33 20.55 -19.44
CA ALA A 32 28.65 19.15 -19.74
C ALA A 32 28.04 18.67 -21.08
N GLY A 33 26.82 19.12 -21.41
CA GLY A 33 26.16 18.76 -22.67
C GLY A 33 26.73 19.47 -23.89
N SER A 34 27.37 20.63 -23.72
CA SER A 34 28.05 21.35 -24.80
C SER A 34 29.37 20.68 -25.20
N GLU A 35 30.05 20.04 -24.26
CA GLU A 35 31.27 19.26 -24.51
C GLU A 35 30.95 17.88 -25.10
N ASP A 36 29.90 17.21 -24.61
CA ASP A 36 29.41 15.94 -25.15
C ASP A 36 27.86 15.88 -25.11
N PRO A 37 27.17 16.11 -26.24
CA PRO A 37 25.71 16.02 -26.33
C PRO A 37 25.13 14.64 -25.99
N GLY A 38 25.94 13.58 -26.09
CA GLY A 38 25.56 12.22 -25.75
C GLY A 38 25.54 11.96 -24.24
N SER A 39 26.26 12.78 -23.47
CA SER A 39 26.59 12.55 -22.07
C SER A 39 25.37 12.26 -21.19
N LEU A 40 25.37 11.08 -20.57
CA LEU A 40 24.38 10.71 -19.56
C LEU A 40 24.46 11.63 -18.33
N LEU A 41 25.65 12.15 -18.01
CA LEU A 41 25.84 13.13 -16.94
C LEU A 41 25.07 14.42 -17.25
N ALA A 42 25.27 14.98 -18.45
CA ALA A 42 24.60 16.21 -18.86
C ALA A 42 23.08 16.08 -18.75
N LYS A 43 22.53 14.99 -19.28
CA LYS A 43 21.10 14.66 -19.19
C LYS A 43 20.63 14.50 -17.74
N GLY A 44 21.41 13.81 -16.90
CA GLY A 44 21.11 13.63 -15.48
C GLY A 44 21.10 14.94 -14.69
N MET A 45 22.08 15.82 -14.93
CA MET A 45 22.18 17.14 -14.30
C MET A 45 21.05 18.07 -14.73
N LEU A 46 20.73 18.10 -16.03
CA LEU A 46 19.59 18.85 -16.55
C LEU A 46 18.26 18.35 -15.95
N ALA A 47 18.09 17.04 -15.83
CA ALA A 47 16.90 16.46 -15.20
C ALA A 47 16.80 16.82 -13.71
N CYS A 48 17.91 16.75 -12.95
CA CYS A 48 17.93 17.17 -11.54
C CYS A 48 17.68 18.67 -11.39
N GLY A 49 18.31 19.51 -12.22
CA GLY A 49 18.09 20.96 -12.23
C GLY A 49 16.65 21.33 -12.56
N GLY A 50 16.05 20.67 -13.56
CA GLY A 50 14.63 20.81 -13.89
C GLY A 50 13.70 20.36 -12.75
N ALA A 51 14.03 19.27 -12.06
CA ALA A 51 13.29 18.81 -10.89
C ALA A 51 13.39 19.81 -9.71
N TYR A 52 14.59 20.35 -9.43
CA TYR A 52 14.81 21.40 -8.43
C TYR A 52 14.01 22.67 -8.74
N PHE A 53 13.98 23.08 -10.02
CA PHE A 53 13.20 24.23 -10.46
C PHE A 53 11.70 23.98 -10.34
N ALA A 54 11.20 22.80 -10.69
CA ALA A 54 9.80 22.44 -10.50
C ALA A 54 9.42 22.42 -9.02
N LEU A 55 10.26 21.86 -8.16
CA LEU A 55 10.08 21.84 -6.70
C LEU A 55 10.08 23.27 -6.12
N PHE A 56 10.99 24.13 -6.56
CA PHE A 56 11.02 25.53 -6.19
C PHE A 56 9.69 26.22 -6.49
N LEU A 57 9.22 26.11 -7.73
CA LEU A 57 7.95 26.71 -8.15
C LEU A 57 6.77 26.14 -7.36
N ALA A 58 6.79 24.83 -7.11
CA ALA A 58 5.74 24.16 -6.36
C ALA A 58 5.68 24.60 -4.89
N VAL A 59 6.84 24.70 -4.21
CA VAL A 59 6.93 25.18 -2.83
C VAL A 59 6.55 26.65 -2.76
N ILE A 60 7.13 27.52 -3.60
CA ILE A 60 6.77 28.95 -3.60
C ILE A 60 5.29 29.14 -3.90
N GLY A 61 4.75 28.51 -4.93
CA GLY A 61 3.34 28.67 -5.27
C GLY A 61 2.43 28.17 -4.15
N ALA A 62 2.74 27.00 -3.55
CA ALA A 62 1.97 26.48 -2.44
C ALA A 62 2.12 27.27 -1.12
N MET A 63 3.15 28.10 -0.99
CA MET A 63 3.39 28.97 0.18
C MET A 63 2.84 30.39 -0.02
N MET A 64 2.95 30.94 -1.23
CA MET A 64 2.58 32.32 -1.53
C MET A 64 1.10 32.47 -1.95
N ASP A 65 0.52 31.46 -2.61
CA ASP A 65 -0.87 31.57 -3.03
C ASP A 65 -1.81 31.44 -1.82
N PRO A 66 -2.87 32.28 -1.75
CA PRO A 66 -3.88 32.16 -0.71
C PRO A 66 -4.57 30.81 -0.83
N LEU A 67 -4.61 30.06 0.27
CA LEU A 67 -5.34 28.79 0.30
C LEU A 67 -6.85 29.06 0.19
N PRO A 68 -7.61 28.23 -0.54
CA PRO A 68 -9.06 28.36 -0.59
C PRO A 68 -9.65 28.21 0.81
N ARG A 69 -10.54 29.14 1.21
CA ARG A 69 -11.16 29.11 2.55
C ARG A 69 -12.12 27.93 2.71
N ASP A 70 -12.80 27.56 1.64
CA ASP A 70 -13.70 26.41 1.55
C ASP A 70 -13.34 25.60 0.29
N PRO A 71 -12.33 24.71 0.34
CA PRO A 71 -11.90 23.95 -0.84
C PRO A 71 -12.99 23.02 -1.43
N GLY A 72 -14.11 22.83 -0.74
CA GLY A 72 -15.27 22.13 -1.29
C GLY A 72 -16.09 22.97 -2.26
N LYS A 73 -16.06 24.30 -2.12
CA LYS A 73 -16.82 25.25 -2.96
C LYS A 73 -15.94 26.03 -3.92
N ASP A 74 -14.75 26.41 -3.47
CA ASP A 74 -13.80 27.21 -4.24
C ASP A 74 -12.63 26.32 -4.67
N PRO A 75 -12.60 25.85 -5.93
CA PRO A 75 -11.46 25.08 -6.40
C PRO A 75 -10.17 25.90 -6.29
N PRO A 76 -9.02 25.27 -6.02
CA PRO A 76 -7.75 25.97 -6.01
C PRO A 76 -7.51 26.62 -7.39
N GLY A 77 -6.91 27.81 -7.40
CA GLY A 77 -6.47 28.43 -8.65
C GLY A 77 -5.50 27.52 -9.42
N LEU A 78 -5.43 27.67 -10.75
CA LEU A 78 -4.60 26.84 -11.64
C LEU A 78 -3.16 26.71 -11.14
N ARG A 79 -2.56 27.81 -10.67
CA ARG A 79 -1.19 27.83 -10.14
C ARG A 79 -1.02 26.88 -8.94
N LEU A 80 -1.88 27.01 -7.93
CA LEU A 80 -1.87 26.16 -6.74
C LEU A 80 -2.15 24.68 -7.10
N TRP A 81 -3.03 24.44 -8.06
CA TRP A 81 -3.30 23.09 -8.58
C TRP A 81 -2.06 22.46 -9.24
N VAL A 82 -1.35 23.21 -10.09
CA VAL A 82 -0.08 22.75 -10.69
C VAL A 82 0.97 22.48 -9.62
N CYS A 83 1.09 23.37 -8.63
CA CYS A 83 2.03 23.20 -7.51
C CYS A 83 1.75 21.90 -6.74
N TRP A 84 0.48 21.61 -6.45
CA TRP A 84 0.09 20.36 -5.81
C TRP A 84 0.28 19.15 -6.70
N GLY A 85 0.11 19.28 -8.02
CA GLY A 85 0.45 18.23 -8.99
C GLY A 85 1.92 17.82 -8.89
N ILE A 86 2.82 18.81 -8.88
CA ILE A 86 4.27 18.59 -8.74
C ILE A 86 4.59 17.93 -7.38
N LEU A 87 4.02 18.45 -6.29
CA LEU A 87 4.20 17.85 -4.95
C LEU A 87 3.60 16.43 -4.85
N GLY A 88 2.54 16.13 -5.60
CA GLY A 88 1.93 14.81 -5.67
C GLY A 88 2.78 13.77 -6.38
N TRP A 89 3.71 14.19 -7.24
CA TRP A 89 4.73 13.33 -7.85
C TRP A 89 5.93 13.09 -6.92
N CYS A 90 6.10 13.91 -5.88
CA CYS A 90 7.14 13.68 -4.89
C CYS A 90 6.80 12.43 -4.08
N PRO A 91 7.78 11.55 -3.80
CA PRO A 91 7.53 10.34 -3.03
C PRO A 91 6.96 10.71 -1.65
N PRO A 92 6.09 9.86 -1.09
CA PRO A 92 5.50 10.13 0.22
C PRO A 92 6.60 10.21 1.29
N PRO A 93 6.43 11.09 2.29
CA PRO A 93 7.38 11.19 3.38
C PRO A 93 7.35 9.92 4.22
N ASN A 94 8.43 9.14 4.15
CA ASN A 94 8.61 7.91 4.92
C ASN A 94 9.97 7.96 5.62
N ARG A 95 10.00 7.65 6.92
CA ARG A 95 11.25 7.59 7.70
C ARG A 95 12.22 6.55 7.14
N LEU A 96 11.72 5.38 6.73
CA LEU A 96 12.53 4.33 6.13
C LEU A 96 13.14 4.81 4.81
N LEU A 97 12.34 5.40 3.93
CA LEU A 97 12.83 5.90 2.64
C LEU A 97 13.88 6.99 2.83
N ARG A 98 13.66 7.93 3.76
CA ARG A 98 14.67 8.95 4.12
C ARG A 98 15.96 8.34 4.66
N GLY A 99 15.86 7.37 5.56
CA GLY A 99 17.03 6.68 6.12
C GLY A 99 17.82 5.94 5.04
N LEU A 100 17.12 5.23 4.14
CA LEU A 100 17.75 4.56 3.00
C LEU A 100 18.41 5.54 2.03
N SER A 101 17.75 6.66 1.72
CA SER A 101 18.33 7.73 0.91
C SER A 101 19.56 8.36 1.59
N GLY A 102 19.51 8.62 2.88
CA GLY A 102 20.65 9.12 3.64
C GLY A 102 21.83 8.15 3.65
N ALA A 103 21.57 6.86 3.84
CA ALA A 103 22.58 5.81 3.77
C ALA A 103 23.18 5.67 2.37
N ALA A 104 22.35 5.67 1.33
CA ALA A 104 22.80 5.63 -0.06
C ALA A 104 23.68 6.84 -0.41
N LEU A 105 23.28 8.05 0.02
CA LEU A 105 24.06 9.26 -0.18
C LEU A 105 25.42 9.16 0.52
N ALA A 106 25.44 8.66 1.76
CA ALA A 106 26.69 8.43 2.45
C ALA A 106 27.58 7.46 1.68
N VAL A 107 27.08 6.29 1.28
CA VAL A 107 27.88 5.32 0.49
C VAL A 107 28.41 5.93 -0.80
N LEU A 108 27.59 6.67 -1.55
CA LEU A 108 27.99 7.33 -2.80
C LEU A 108 29.12 8.34 -2.58
N LEU A 109 29.01 9.17 -1.54
CA LEU A 109 30.02 10.19 -1.22
C LEU A 109 31.28 9.59 -0.59
N LEU A 110 31.18 8.50 0.17
CA LEU A 110 32.32 7.84 0.79
C LEU A 110 33.12 7.00 -0.20
N TYR A 111 32.43 6.31 -1.12
CA TYR A 111 33.05 5.39 -2.06
C TYR A 111 33.52 6.08 -3.34
N GLY A 112 32.79 7.10 -3.80
CA GLY A 112 33.19 7.90 -4.97
C GLY A 112 34.46 8.72 -4.72
N TYR A 113 34.73 9.11 -3.47
CA TYR A 113 35.77 10.08 -3.15
C TYR A 113 37.04 9.38 -2.62
N ARG A 114 37.85 8.80 -3.53
CA ARG A 114 39.15 8.19 -3.14
C ARG A 114 40.19 9.20 -2.60
N GLY A 115 39.91 10.51 -2.68
CA GLY A 115 40.72 11.59 -2.09
C GLY A 115 39.93 12.58 -1.22
N GLY A 116 38.79 12.18 -0.67
CA GLY A 116 37.79 13.08 -0.08
C GLY A 116 38.24 13.87 1.14
N GLY A 117 38.46 15.16 0.95
CA GLY A 117 38.60 16.11 2.05
C GLY A 117 37.46 16.02 3.06
N ALA A 118 37.74 16.36 4.31
CA ALA A 118 36.88 16.16 5.49
C ALA A 118 35.41 16.62 5.32
N ILE A 119 35.13 17.53 4.39
CA ILE A 119 33.80 18.10 4.12
C ILE A 119 32.80 17.05 3.62
N GLY A 120 33.19 16.15 2.70
CA GLY A 120 32.29 15.14 2.16
C GLY A 120 31.89 14.08 3.20
N TRP A 121 32.88 13.63 3.98
CA TRP A 121 32.67 12.72 5.12
C TRP A 121 31.76 13.33 6.19
N LEU A 122 32.04 14.57 6.58
CA LEU A 122 31.26 15.28 7.58
C LEU A 122 29.82 15.51 7.10
N GLY A 123 29.63 15.92 5.84
CA GLY A 123 28.31 16.10 5.25
C GLY A 123 27.47 14.81 5.22
N ALA A 124 28.07 13.69 4.79
CA ALA A 124 27.44 12.38 4.77
C ALA A 124 27.01 11.91 6.17
N LEU A 125 27.87 12.04 7.17
CA LEU A 125 27.59 11.64 8.55
C LEU A 125 26.50 12.50 9.20
N ILE A 126 26.57 13.82 9.02
CA ILE A 126 25.54 14.76 9.50
C ILE A 126 24.18 14.44 8.86
N LEU A 127 24.17 14.12 7.57
CA LEU A 127 22.95 13.82 6.84
C LEU A 127 22.34 12.47 7.24
N LEU A 128 23.18 11.44 7.45
CA LEU A 128 22.71 10.14 7.95
C LEU A 128 22.08 10.28 9.34
N GLY A 129 22.73 11.02 10.26
CA GLY A 129 22.18 11.29 11.58
C GLY A 129 20.88 12.09 11.51
N SER A 130 20.86 13.18 10.74
CA SER A 130 19.69 14.07 10.66
C SER A 130 18.49 13.43 9.94
N THR A 131 18.70 12.61 8.91
CA THR A 131 17.61 11.87 8.23
C THR A 131 16.88 10.90 9.16
N LEU A 132 17.59 10.28 10.10
CA LEU A 132 17.01 9.38 11.11
C LEU A 132 16.33 10.14 12.26
N LEU A 133 16.88 11.31 12.62
CA LEU A 133 16.37 12.15 13.71
C LEU A 133 15.25 13.11 13.26
N LEU A 134 15.03 13.30 11.96
CA LEU A 134 13.97 14.15 11.44
C LEU A 134 12.60 13.56 11.77
N GLY A 135 11.96 14.12 12.79
CA GLY A 135 10.56 13.90 13.09
C GLY A 135 9.64 14.59 12.08
N ARG A 136 8.34 14.54 12.36
CA ARG A 136 7.38 15.41 11.65
C ARG A 136 7.72 16.87 11.93
N PRO A 137 7.59 17.77 10.94
CA PRO A 137 7.67 19.20 11.21
C PRO A 137 6.61 19.55 12.26
N LYS A 138 7.07 19.94 13.46
CA LYS A 138 6.19 20.31 14.58
C LYS A 138 5.65 21.74 14.41
N ASP A 139 6.41 22.59 13.74
CA ASP A 139 6.09 23.99 13.48
C ASP A 139 6.72 24.42 12.16
N VAL A 140 5.95 25.05 11.26
CA VAL A 140 6.43 25.59 9.97
C VAL A 140 7.06 26.97 10.15
N VAL A 141 6.78 27.65 11.26
CA VAL A 141 7.22 29.03 11.53
C VAL A 141 8.56 29.07 12.28
N ASN A 142 9.06 27.93 12.74
CA ASN A 142 10.40 27.83 13.32
C ASN A 142 11.17 26.68 12.67
N ILE A 143 12.26 26.99 11.95
CA ILE A 143 13.24 25.97 11.55
C ILE A 143 13.84 25.42 12.83
N SER A 144 13.47 24.19 13.17
CA SER A 144 14.07 23.50 14.29
C SER A 144 15.56 23.30 14.07
N TRP A 145 16.34 23.16 15.14
CA TRP A 145 17.76 22.82 15.03
C TRP A 145 18.02 21.62 14.10
N ASN A 146 17.22 20.56 14.22
CA ASN A 146 17.33 19.37 13.37
C ASN A 146 17.11 19.68 11.88
N GLU A 147 16.25 20.65 11.58
CA GLU A 147 15.94 21.07 10.22
C GLU A 147 17.06 21.93 9.62
N SER A 148 17.67 22.81 10.41
CA SER A 148 18.91 23.51 10.02
C SER A 148 20.03 22.50 9.73
N VAL A 149 20.23 21.51 10.60
CA VAL A 149 21.25 20.47 10.43
C VAL A 149 21.00 19.65 9.16
N PHE A 150 19.74 19.32 8.87
CA PHE A 150 19.37 18.62 7.63
C PHE A 150 19.62 19.46 6.38
N LEU A 151 19.24 20.74 6.40
CA LEU A 151 19.48 21.68 5.30
C LEU A 151 20.98 21.85 5.03
N LEU A 152 21.78 22.03 6.09
CA LEU A 152 23.23 22.12 5.97
C LEU A 152 23.84 20.81 5.45
N GLY A 153 23.41 19.66 5.96
CA GLY A 153 23.89 18.36 5.50
C GLY A 153 23.55 18.07 4.04
N THR A 154 22.35 18.41 3.60
CA THR A 154 21.92 18.25 2.21
C THR A 154 22.63 19.22 1.27
N ALA A 155 22.83 20.48 1.69
CA ALA A 155 23.61 21.45 0.92
C ALA A 155 25.07 21.02 0.75
N ALA A 156 25.74 20.63 1.85
CA ALA A 156 27.12 20.13 1.79
C ALA A 156 27.25 18.88 0.90
N SER A 157 26.29 17.96 1.00
CA SER A 157 26.27 16.74 0.17
C SER A 157 26.00 17.04 -1.30
N GLY A 158 25.12 18.01 -1.61
CA GLY A 158 24.86 18.47 -2.97
C GLY A 158 26.09 19.12 -3.60
N ILE A 159 26.81 19.97 -2.85
CA ILE A 159 28.08 20.57 -3.29
C ILE A 159 29.13 19.50 -3.55
N ALA A 160 29.27 18.52 -2.65
CA ALA A 160 30.20 17.41 -2.83
C ALA A 160 29.84 16.55 -4.07
N GLY A 161 28.54 16.29 -4.28
CA GLY A 161 28.05 15.58 -5.47
C GLY A 161 28.32 16.34 -6.78
N LEU A 162 28.13 17.66 -6.78
CA LEU A 162 28.49 18.52 -7.92
C LEU A 162 30.00 18.50 -8.19
N TYR A 163 30.82 18.61 -7.14
CA TYR A 163 32.27 18.54 -7.27
C TYR A 163 32.73 17.20 -7.84
N LEU A 164 32.22 16.08 -7.33
CA LEU A 164 32.47 14.74 -7.86
C LEU A 164 32.04 14.59 -9.31
N SER A 165 30.91 15.21 -9.67
CA SER A 165 30.38 15.19 -11.04
C SER A 165 31.32 15.86 -12.04
N ALA A 166 32.13 16.81 -11.60
CA ALA A 166 33.10 17.54 -12.41
C ALA A 166 34.47 16.84 -12.54
N HIS A 167 34.68 15.68 -11.92
CA HIS A 167 35.95 14.95 -11.97
C HIS A 167 36.07 14.03 -13.20
N ALA A 168 37.31 13.69 -13.55
CA ALA A 168 37.65 13.06 -14.82
C ALA A 168 37.28 11.57 -14.93
N SER A 169 37.08 10.85 -13.81
CA SER A 169 36.73 9.43 -13.91
C SER A 169 35.22 9.23 -14.09
N PRO A 170 34.77 8.39 -15.05
CA PRO A 170 33.34 8.13 -15.28
C PRO A 170 32.61 7.61 -14.03
N PHE A 171 33.34 6.92 -13.16
CA PHE A 171 32.79 6.40 -11.91
C PHE A 171 32.48 7.52 -10.90
N GLU A 172 33.41 8.45 -10.67
CA GLU A 172 33.20 9.62 -9.81
C GLU A 172 32.06 10.48 -10.33
N THR A 173 32.00 10.67 -11.64
CA THR A 173 30.91 11.37 -12.32
C THR A 173 29.55 10.74 -12.01
N LEU A 174 29.43 9.41 -12.14
CA LEU A 174 28.20 8.68 -11.84
C LEU A 174 27.83 8.75 -10.36
N CYS A 175 28.81 8.63 -9.46
CA CYS A 175 28.60 8.78 -8.02
C CYS A 175 28.11 10.18 -7.66
N GLY A 176 28.73 11.22 -8.23
CA GLY A 176 28.33 12.62 -8.04
C GLY A 176 26.90 12.89 -8.52
N ALA A 177 26.56 12.41 -9.73
CA ALA A 177 25.22 12.56 -10.27
C ALA A 177 24.15 11.82 -9.45
N SER A 178 24.48 10.61 -8.98
CA SER A 178 23.61 9.84 -8.10
C SER A 178 23.42 10.54 -6.76
N ALA A 179 24.48 11.14 -6.20
CA ALA A 179 24.41 11.88 -4.94
C ALA A 179 23.47 13.10 -5.07
N VAL A 180 23.59 13.87 -6.16
CA VAL A 180 22.68 14.99 -6.47
C VAL A 180 21.23 14.51 -6.61
N ALA A 181 20.99 13.40 -7.31
CA ALA A 181 19.65 12.85 -7.47
C ALA A 181 19.02 12.46 -6.12
N VAL A 182 19.81 11.84 -5.22
CA VAL A 182 19.35 11.48 -3.87
C VAL A 182 19.05 12.73 -3.03
N VAL A 183 19.88 13.77 -3.11
CA VAL A 183 19.63 15.05 -2.43
C VAL A 183 18.35 15.71 -2.95
N THR A 184 18.10 15.67 -4.27
CA THR A 184 16.83 16.10 -4.88
C THR A 184 15.63 15.37 -4.27
N LEU A 185 15.73 14.05 -4.12
CA LEU A 185 14.66 13.22 -3.57
C LEU A 185 14.35 13.57 -2.12
N LEU A 186 15.39 13.77 -1.31
CA LEU A 186 15.27 14.17 0.09
C LEU A 186 14.59 15.55 0.23
N HIS A 187 14.97 16.51 -0.62
CA HIS A 187 14.31 17.82 -0.65
C HIS A 187 12.87 17.74 -1.14
N ALA A 188 12.56 16.91 -2.13
CA ALA A 188 11.20 16.68 -2.62
C ALA A 188 10.27 16.15 -1.51
N GLN A 189 10.74 15.16 -0.74
CA GLN A 189 9.99 14.64 0.41
C GLN A 189 9.74 15.71 1.44
N ARG A 190 10.78 16.47 1.80
CA ARG A 190 10.68 17.47 2.85
C ARG A 190 9.81 18.66 2.45
N ALA A 191 9.89 19.10 1.19
CA ALA A 191 8.99 20.10 0.62
C ALA A 191 7.52 19.69 0.81
N ARG A 192 7.18 18.43 0.52
CA ARG A 192 5.83 17.91 0.71
C ARG A 192 5.40 17.91 2.18
N GLU A 193 6.27 17.53 3.12
CA GLU A 193 5.98 17.60 4.56
C GLU A 193 5.72 19.03 5.03
N VAL A 194 6.55 19.99 4.60
CA VAL A 194 6.45 21.41 4.98
C VAL A 194 5.15 22.01 4.46
N VAL A 195 4.78 21.75 3.19
CA VAL A 195 3.54 22.24 2.60
C VAL A 195 2.31 21.62 3.26
N ALA A 196 2.35 20.32 3.58
CA ALA A 196 1.27 19.67 4.31
C ALA A 196 1.10 20.22 5.73
N ALA A 197 2.20 20.48 6.43
CA ALA A 197 2.16 21.10 7.75
C ALA A 197 1.60 22.53 7.70
N ARG A 198 1.92 23.31 6.65
CA ARG A 198 1.31 24.63 6.43
C ARG A 198 -0.20 24.50 6.24
N TRP A 199 -0.64 23.55 5.40
CA TRP A 199 -2.07 23.31 5.21
C TRP A 199 -2.79 23.02 6.53
N ALA A 200 -2.29 22.05 7.30
CA ALA A 200 -2.90 21.66 8.56
C ALA A 200 -3.00 22.82 9.57
N ARG A 201 -2.04 23.75 9.52
CA ARG A 201 -2.03 24.95 10.37
C ARG A 201 -2.99 26.04 9.88
N VAL A 202 -2.98 26.36 8.59
CA VAL A 202 -3.77 27.47 8.03
C VAL A 202 -5.25 27.12 7.92
N LEU A 203 -5.57 25.85 7.63
CA LEU A 203 -6.92 25.33 7.49
C LEU A 203 -7.17 24.14 8.42
N PRO A 204 -7.18 24.36 9.76
CA PRO A 204 -7.37 23.28 10.71
C PRO A 204 -8.75 22.63 10.53
N GLY A 205 -8.79 21.30 10.51
CA GLY A 205 -10.02 20.52 10.30
C GLY A 205 -10.46 20.38 8.84
N VAL A 206 -9.82 21.08 7.90
CA VAL A 206 -10.11 20.95 6.47
C VAL A 206 -9.22 19.85 5.87
N LYS A 207 -9.85 18.86 5.20
CA LYS A 207 -9.11 17.75 4.58
C LYS A 207 -8.10 18.31 3.55
N PRO A 208 -6.80 18.00 3.69
CA PRO A 208 -5.80 18.40 2.70
C PRO A 208 -6.07 17.80 1.32
N PRO A 209 -5.61 18.48 0.24
CA PRO A 209 -5.63 17.88 -1.08
C PRO A 209 -4.81 16.59 -1.09
N PRO A 210 -5.09 15.61 -1.98
CA PRO A 210 -4.42 14.30 -1.95
C PRO A 210 -2.88 14.36 -1.98
N ALA A 211 -2.31 15.39 -2.61
CA ALA A 211 -0.86 15.62 -2.62
C ALA A 211 -0.29 15.98 -1.24
N LEU A 212 -1.08 16.59 -0.35
CA LEU A 212 -0.67 17.05 0.98
C LEU A 212 -1.29 16.23 2.11
N ASP A 213 -2.15 15.28 1.77
CA ASP A 213 -2.86 14.45 2.73
C ASP A 213 -1.93 13.44 3.39
N LEU A 214 -1.37 13.86 4.52
CA LEU A 214 -0.53 13.01 5.36
C LEU A 214 -1.34 12.10 6.28
N SER A 215 -2.63 12.38 6.50
CA SER A 215 -3.49 11.53 7.33
C SER A 215 -3.95 10.27 6.59
N ARG A 216 -3.83 10.19 5.25
CA ARG A 216 -3.86 8.89 4.55
C ARG A 216 -2.83 7.88 5.07
N TYR A 217 -1.79 8.36 5.76
CA TYR A 217 -0.79 7.53 6.41
C TYR A 217 -1.07 7.31 7.92
N GLU A 218 -2.17 7.85 8.44
CA GLU A 218 -2.63 7.71 9.84
C GLU A 218 -4.16 7.53 9.92
N VAL A 219 -4.61 6.30 10.12
CA VAL A 219 -6.04 6.00 10.20
C VAL A 219 -6.56 6.37 11.59
N ASN A 220 -7.43 7.38 11.68
CA ASN A 220 -8.30 7.60 12.84
C ASN A 220 -9.71 7.11 12.49
N VAL A 221 -10.22 6.13 13.25
CA VAL A 221 -11.56 5.56 13.11
C VAL A 221 -12.46 6.13 14.22
N GLU A 222 -13.40 7.00 13.88
CA GLU A 222 -14.50 7.35 14.79
C GLU A 222 -15.56 6.24 14.82
N ARG A 223 -16.03 5.89 16.03
CA ARG A 223 -17.01 4.81 16.26
C ARG A 223 -18.41 5.35 16.50
N GLN A 224 -19.41 4.60 16.01
CA GLN A 224 -20.73 4.51 16.61
C GLN A 224 -20.76 3.40 17.68
N ALA A 225 -21.52 3.62 18.74
CA ALA A 225 -21.68 2.64 19.82
C ALA A 225 -22.45 1.38 19.34
N PRO A 226 -22.16 0.18 19.87
CA PRO A 226 -22.88 -1.05 19.52
C PRO A 226 -24.34 -1.00 19.95
N ALA A 227 -25.21 -1.71 19.22
CA ALA A 227 -26.60 -1.94 19.61
C ALA A 227 -26.71 -2.76 20.92
N GLU A 228 -27.78 -2.54 21.69
CA GLU A 228 -28.04 -3.22 22.96
C GLU A 228 -28.10 -4.76 22.83
N ARG A 229 -27.55 -5.45 23.82
CA ARG A 229 -27.54 -6.92 23.88
C ARG A 229 -28.92 -7.48 24.24
N PRO A 230 -29.29 -8.66 23.71
CA PRO A 230 -30.49 -9.36 24.15
C PRO A 230 -30.36 -9.83 25.62
N PRO A 231 -31.48 -9.97 26.34
CA PRO A 231 -31.50 -10.42 27.74
C PRO A 231 -31.05 -11.88 27.88
N LEU A 232 -30.50 -12.22 29.05
CA LEU A 232 -30.04 -13.58 29.38
C LEU A 232 -31.24 -14.53 29.62
N PRO A 233 -31.05 -15.85 29.46
CA PRO A 233 -32.06 -16.85 29.81
C PRO A 233 -32.38 -16.85 31.32
N PRO A 234 -33.64 -17.11 31.71
CA PRO A 234 -34.05 -17.10 33.11
C PRO A 234 -33.34 -18.19 33.94
N GLY A 235 -32.81 -17.83 35.11
CA GLY A 235 -32.16 -18.74 36.05
C GLY A 235 -30.62 -18.74 35.98
N VAL A 236 -30.03 -18.12 34.96
CA VAL A 236 -28.58 -17.87 34.88
C VAL A 236 -28.17 -16.75 35.85
N GLU A 237 -29.09 -15.86 36.23
CA GLU A 237 -28.81 -14.75 37.13
C GLU A 237 -28.40 -15.21 38.54
N ALA A 238 -28.87 -16.39 38.99
CA ALA A 238 -28.65 -16.88 40.36
C ALA A 238 -27.24 -17.50 40.60
N GLN A 239 -26.51 -17.86 39.54
CA GLN A 239 -25.13 -18.39 39.62
C GLN A 239 -24.06 -17.37 39.22
N LEU A 240 -24.49 -16.16 38.85
CA LEU A 240 -23.62 -15.12 38.36
C LEU A 240 -22.96 -14.39 39.55
N VAL A 241 -21.72 -14.76 39.88
CA VAL A 241 -20.97 -14.16 41.00
C VAL A 241 -20.55 -12.72 40.67
N ASP A 242 -20.24 -12.43 39.40
CA ASP A 242 -20.02 -11.10 38.84
C ASP A 242 -20.11 -11.16 37.30
N THR A 243 -20.56 -10.09 36.65
CA THR A 243 -20.48 -9.93 35.18
C THR A 243 -19.36 -8.95 34.83
N GLY A 244 -18.22 -9.49 34.44
CA GLY A 244 -17.20 -8.74 33.72
C GLY A 244 -17.48 -8.74 32.22
N SER A 245 -17.24 -7.61 31.54
CA SER A 245 -17.11 -7.61 30.09
C SER A 245 -15.72 -7.14 29.70
N PHE A 246 -15.01 -7.95 28.92
CA PHE A 246 -13.78 -7.50 28.26
C PHE A 246 -14.19 -6.70 27.03
N ARG A 247 -13.89 -5.41 27.04
CA ARG A 247 -14.03 -4.55 25.85
C ARG A 247 -12.69 -4.53 25.14
N VAL A 248 -12.64 -5.08 23.92
CA VAL A 248 -11.48 -4.94 23.05
C VAL A 248 -11.60 -3.61 22.32
N ASP A 249 -10.52 -2.82 22.36
CA ASP A 249 -10.41 -1.65 21.51
C ASP A 249 -10.23 -2.11 20.05
N ALA A 250 -11.35 -2.23 19.32
CA ALA A 250 -11.39 -2.62 17.92
C ALA A 250 -10.45 -1.80 17.01
N ALA A 251 -10.17 -0.54 17.32
CA ALA A 251 -9.27 0.28 16.50
C ALA A 251 -7.83 -0.22 16.65
N LYS A 252 -7.36 -0.36 17.91
CA LYS A 252 -6.06 -0.97 18.21
C LYS A 252 -5.96 -2.42 17.72
N MET A 253 -7.05 -3.18 17.81
CA MET A 253 -7.12 -4.52 17.28
C MET A 253 -6.94 -4.52 15.77
N LEU A 254 -7.65 -3.65 15.03
CA LEU A 254 -7.51 -3.53 13.58
C LEU A 254 -6.12 -3.04 13.18
N ASP A 255 -5.51 -2.11 13.92
CA ASP A 255 -4.13 -1.67 13.68
C ASP A 255 -3.13 -2.82 13.86
N LYS A 256 -3.32 -3.63 14.90
CA LYS A 256 -2.52 -4.83 15.12
C LYS A 256 -2.76 -5.87 14.02
N LEU A 257 -4.01 -6.18 13.71
CA LEU A 257 -4.37 -7.15 12.68
C LEU A 257 -3.82 -6.72 11.31
N ARG A 258 -3.91 -5.44 10.96
CA ARG A 258 -3.30 -4.89 9.75
C ARG A 258 -1.79 -5.10 9.73
N SER A 259 -1.11 -5.06 10.86
CA SER A 259 0.35 -5.22 10.91
C SER A 259 0.81 -6.69 10.78
N TYR A 260 0.01 -7.66 11.26
CA TYR A 260 0.46 -9.03 11.49
C TYR A 260 -0.29 -10.14 10.72
N GLN A 261 -1.43 -9.86 10.10
CA GLN A 261 -2.31 -10.92 9.58
C GLN A 261 -1.81 -11.61 8.31
N LEU A 262 -1.43 -10.87 7.27
CA LEU A 262 -0.92 -11.46 6.03
C LEU A 262 0.60 -11.29 5.97
N ALA A 263 1.33 -12.37 5.70
CA ALA A 263 2.78 -12.30 5.50
C ALA A 263 3.14 -11.30 4.38
N ASP A 264 2.37 -11.31 3.29
CA ASP A 264 2.49 -10.39 2.17
C ASP A 264 1.16 -9.65 1.93
N PRO A 265 1.12 -8.30 2.05
CA PRO A 265 -0.11 -7.55 1.80
C PRO A 265 -0.65 -7.71 0.37
N ARG A 266 0.18 -8.13 -0.58
CA ARG A 266 -0.22 -8.40 -1.98
C ARG A 266 -1.11 -9.64 -2.12
N ASP A 267 -1.20 -10.49 -1.09
CA ASP A 267 -2.11 -11.65 -1.05
C ASP A 267 -3.56 -11.27 -0.65
N PHE A 268 -3.90 -9.99 -0.56
CA PHE A 268 -5.27 -9.57 -0.22
C PHE A 268 -6.33 -10.16 -1.18
N LEU A 269 -6.00 -10.32 -2.47
CA LEU A 269 -6.90 -10.95 -3.44
C LEU A 269 -7.19 -12.41 -3.11
N SER A 270 -6.23 -13.15 -2.54
CA SER A 270 -6.44 -14.52 -2.08
C SER A 270 -7.51 -14.60 -0.99
N ALA A 271 -7.62 -13.60 -0.12
CA ALA A 271 -8.72 -13.53 0.84
C ALA A 271 -10.06 -13.22 0.13
N TRP A 272 -10.09 -12.33 -0.86
CA TRP A 272 -11.32 -12.03 -1.60
C TRP A 272 -11.79 -13.14 -2.53
N LEU A 273 -10.89 -13.92 -3.11
CA LEU A 273 -11.26 -15.12 -3.88
C LEU A 273 -11.94 -16.15 -2.97
N ARG A 274 -11.40 -16.37 -1.76
CA ARG A 274 -12.04 -17.21 -0.74
C ARG A 274 -13.37 -16.62 -0.28
N CYS A 275 -13.48 -15.30 -0.16
CA CYS A 275 -14.74 -14.62 0.11
C CYS A 275 -15.78 -14.91 -0.98
N ALA A 276 -15.41 -14.83 -2.26
CA ALA A 276 -16.31 -15.12 -3.37
C ALA A 276 -16.78 -16.59 -3.33
N ALA A 277 -15.86 -17.53 -3.14
CA ALA A 277 -16.16 -18.95 -3.01
C ALA A 277 -17.02 -19.27 -1.77
N ALA A 278 -16.74 -18.65 -0.60
CA ALA A 278 -17.54 -18.78 0.61
C ALA A 278 -18.94 -18.15 0.47
N SER A 279 -19.10 -17.18 -0.43
CA SER A 279 -20.40 -16.66 -0.85
C SER A 279 -21.12 -17.57 -1.85
N GLY A 280 -20.53 -18.70 -2.24
CA GLY A 280 -21.12 -19.64 -3.21
C GLY A 280 -21.08 -19.14 -4.66
N ALA A 281 -20.13 -18.26 -5.00
CA ALA A 281 -19.95 -17.80 -6.37
C ALA A 281 -19.63 -18.96 -7.32
N LYS A 282 -20.18 -18.91 -8.54
CA LYS A 282 -19.87 -19.81 -9.66
C LYS A 282 -18.95 -19.14 -10.67
N SER A 283 -19.00 -17.81 -10.74
CA SER A 283 -18.19 -16.99 -11.62
C SER A 283 -17.51 -15.88 -10.83
N ILE A 284 -16.21 -15.76 -11.03
CA ILE A 284 -15.38 -14.68 -10.53
C ILE A 284 -14.72 -14.01 -11.73
N GLU A 285 -14.83 -12.70 -11.82
CA GLU A 285 -14.17 -11.89 -12.84
C GLU A 285 -13.26 -10.87 -12.18
N LEU A 286 -12.03 -10.83 -12.67
CA LEU A 286 -11.01 -9.89 -12.25
C LEU A 286 -10.60 -9.01 -13.43
N THR A 287 -10.90 -7.73 -13.35
CA THR A 287 -10.56 -6.76 -14.40
C THR A 287 -9.50 -5.79 -13.87
N THR A 288 -8.40 -5.68 -14.59
CA THR A 288 -7.31 -4.77 -14.27
C THR A 288 -7.42 -3.49 -15.08
N GLY A 289 -7.16 -2.36 -14.43
CA GLY A 289 -7.01 -1.05 -15.05
C GLY A 289 -5.62 -0.47 -14.79
N TRP A 290 -5.34 0.71 -15.33
CA TRP A 290 -4.05 1.38 -15.17
C TRP A 290 -3.70 1.64 -13.69
N THR A 291 -4.65 2.16 -12.92
CA THR A 291 -4.52 2.46 -11.49
C THR A 291 -5.57 1.75 -10.65
N GLY A 292 -6.25 0.76 -11.19
CA GLY A 292 -7.40 0.17 -10.53
C GLY A 292 -7.54 -1.32 -10.77
N LEU A 293 -8.37 -1.93 -9.93
CA LEU A 293 -8.70 -3.34 -9.98
C LEU A 293 -10.17 -3.51 -9.60
N THR A 294 -10.89 -4.32 -10.38
CA THR A 294 -12.28 -4.65 -10.12
C THR A 294 -12.40 -6.16 -10.00
N LEU A 295 -12.89 -6.64 -8.85
CA LEU A 295 -13.27 -8.02 -8.64
C LEU A 295 -14.80 -8.11 -8.61
N ARG A 296 -15.38 -8.96 -9.45
CA ARG A 296 -16.82 -9.21 -9.51
C ARG A 296 -17.10 -10.69 -9.29
N PHE A 297 -18.16 -11.02 -8.55
CA PHE A 297 -18.62 -12.40 -8.40
C PHE A 297 -20.12 -12.51 -8.16
N ASP A 298 -20.72 -13.62 -8.56
CA ASP A 298 -22.17 -13.89 -8.58
C ASP A 298 -22.70 -14.63 -7.34
N GLY A 299 -21.91 -14.68 -6.26
CA GLY A 299 -22.28 -15.30 -4.99
C GLY A 299 -23.36 -14.54 -4.21
N ARG A 300 -23.76 -15.09 -3.07
CA ARG A 300 -24.72 -14.50 -2.11
C ARG A 300 -24.29 -13.06 -1.77
N ALA A 301 -25.19 -12.12 -2.00
CA ALA A 301 -24.96 -10.71 -1.71
C ALA A 301 -24.73 -10.45 -0.21
N PHE A 302 -24.02 -9.36 0.08
CA PHE A 302 -23.87 -8.79 1.41
C PHE A 302 -25.06 -7.89 1.75
N THR A 303 -25.46 -7.89 3.02
CA THR A 303 -26.46 -6.97 3.54
C THR A 303 -25.85 -5.59 3.82
N ALA A 304 -26.70 -4.59 3.98
CA ALA A 304 -26.26 -3.25 4.38
C ALA A 304 -25.55 -3.27 5.75
N SER A 305 -25.99 -4.11 6.69
CA SER A 305 -25.35 -4.25 8.00
C SER A 305 -23.96 -4.89 7.92
N GLU A 306 -23.79 -5.92 7.09
CA GLU A 306 -22.48 -6.56 6.87
C GLU A 306 -21.46 -5.57 6.27
N LEU A 307 -21.88 -4.76 5.28
CA LEU A 307 -21.01 -3.77 4.64
C LEU A 307 -20.80 -2.49 5.45
N ALA A 308 -21.72 -2.15 6.35
CA ALA A 308 -21.53 -1.02 7.28
C ALA A 308 -20.45 -1.32 8.32
N GLN A 309 -20.29 -2.58 8.71
CA GLN A 309 -19.29 -3.03 9.69
C GLN A 309 -18.52 -4.26 9.19
N PRO A 310 -17.73 -4.13 8.10
CA PRO A 310 -17.13 -5.28 7.42
C PRO A 310 -16.15 -6.08 8.31
N TYR A 311 -15.60 -5.45 9.36
CA TYR A 311 -14.66 -6.07 10.28
C TYR A 311 -15.33 -6.78 11.46
N GLN A 312 -16.63 -6.58 11.67
CA GLN A 312 -17.35 -7.20 12.78
C GLN A 312 -17.29 -8.73 12.70
N ALA A 313 -17.24 -9.28 11.48
CA ALA A 313 -17.06 -10.72 11.25
C ALA A 313 -15.75 -11.30 11.83
N LEU A 314 -14.73 -10.47 12.13
CA LEU A 314 -13.49 -10.92 12.76
C LEU A 314 -13.64 -11.18 14.26
N VAL A 315 -14.66 -10.61 14.89
CA VAL A 315 -14.96 -10.74 16.33
C VAL A 315 -16.25 -11.50 16.61
N ASP A 316 -17.16 -11.53 15.63
CA ASP A 316 -18.37 -12.32 15.71
C ASP A 316 -18.07 -13.83 15.71
N GLY A 317 -19.00 -14.58 16.30
CA GLY A 317 -18.91 -16.03 16.45
C GLY A 317 -18.93 -16.81 15.13
N GLU A 318 -19.08 -18.13 15.26
CA GLU A 318 -19.08 -19.04 14.12
C GLU A 318 -20.35 -18.94 13.27
N GLY A 319 -20.24 -19.29 11.99
CA GLY A 319 -21.35 -19.29 11.04
C GLY A 319 -20.91 -19.02 9.61
N GLU A 320 -21.72 -19.40 8.62
CA GLU A 320 -21.39 -19.18 7.21
C GLU A 320 -21.24 -17.70 6.84
N ASN A 321 -22.13 -16.84 7.36
CA ASN A 321 -22.05 -15.39 7.14
C ASN A 321 -20.76 -14.82 7.75
N ALA A 322 -20.37 -15.30 8.93
CA ALA A 322 -19.11 -14.93 9.55
C ALA A 322 -17.92 -15.41 8.71
N LYS A 323 -17.95 -16.63 8.17
CA LYS A 323 -16.86 -17.19 7.33
C LYS A 323 -16.57 -16.31 6.11
N ARG A 324 -17.59 -15.97 5.31
CA ARG A 324 -17.41 -15.06 4.15
C ARG A 324 -17.01 -13.64 4.59
N GLY A 325 -17.60 -13.12 5.67
CA GLY A 325 -17.31 -11.80 6.20
C GLY A 325 -15.86 -11.68 6.67
N ARG A 326 -15.32 -12.72 7.32
CA ARG A 326 -13.90 -12.79 7.72
C ARG A 326 -12.96 -12.70 6.53
N HIS A 327 -13.27 -13.40 5.44
CA HIS A 327 -12.47 -13.34 4.22
C HIS A 327 -12.51 -11.96 3.55
N LEU A 328 -13.68 -11.30 3.52
CA LEU A 328 -13.79 -9.91 3.06
C LEU A 328 -12.93 -8.99 3.93
N ALA A 329 -13.06 -9.09 5.25
CA ALA A 329 -12.35 -8.28 6.23
C ALA A 329 -10.83 -8.45 6.12
N TYR A 330 -10.33 -9.68 5.99
CA TYR A 330 -8.89 -9.92 5.81
C TYR A 330 -8.35 -9.35 4.49
N GLY A 331 -9.11 -9.46 3.41
CA GLY A 331 -8.72 -8.83 2.15
C GLY A 331 -8.71 -7.30 2.25
N LEU A 332 -9.67 -6.69 2.97
CA LEU A 332 -9.65 -5.26 3.23
C LEU A 332 -8.43 -4.85 4.07
N LEU A 333 -8.14 -5.55 5.17
CA LEU A 333 -6.96 -5.29 6.01
C LEU A 333 -5.64 -5.41 5.23
N GLY A 334 -5.50 -6.45 4.42
CA GLY A 334 -4.35 -6.64 3.54
C GLY A 334 -4.21 -5.51 2.54
N LEU A 335 -5.33 -5.13 1.90
CA LEU A 335 -5.38 -4.06 0.92
C LEU A 335 -4.97 -2.70 1.52
N TYR A 336 -5.42 -2.35 2.73
CA TYR A 336 -5.09 -1.06 3.32
C TYR A 336 -3.59 -0.85 3.55
N ARG A 337 -2.80 -1.93 3.67
CA ARG A 337 -1.33 -1.83 3.74
C ARG A 337 -0.70 -1.42 2.41
N LEU A 338 -1.44 -1.53 1.31
CA LEU A 338 -1.06 -1.08 -0.03
C LEU A 338 -1.57 0.33 -0.35
N GLU A 339 -2.11 1.04 0.65
CA GLU A 339 -2.51 2.45 0.56
C GLU A 339 -3.39 2.78 -0.67
N PRO A 340 -4.53 2.09 -0.84
CA PRO A 340 -5.45 2.41 -1.92
C PRO A 340 -5.93 3.86 -1.78
N LYS A 341 -6.09 4.55 -2.92
CA LYS A 341 -6.76 5.86 -2.99
C LYS A 341 -8.24 5.72 -2.62
N SER A 342 -8.87 4.66 -3.09
CA SER A 342 -10.26 4.37 -2.74
C SER A 342 -10.60 2.89 -2.85
N VAL A 343 -11.60 2.47 -2.07
CA VAL A 343 -12.19 1.14 -2.10
C VAL A 343 -13.70 1.28 -2.10
N CYS A 344 -14.38 0.59 -3.01
CA CYS A 344 -15.83 0.59 -3.10
C CYS A 344 -16.32 -0.85 -3.24
N VAL A 345 -17.19 -1.29 -2.34
CA VAL A 345 -17.87 -2.59 -2.43
C VAL A 345 -19.35 -2.30 -2.66
N VAL A 346 -19.88 -2.81 -3.77
CA VAL A 346 -21.32 -2.83 -4.04
C VAL A 346 -21.77 -4.26 -4.06
N SER A 347 -22.83 -4.57 -3.32
CA SER A 347 -23.42 -5.91 -3.32
C SER A 347 -24.92 -5.80 -3.52
N ARG A 348 -25.44 -6.45 -4.56
CA ARG A 348 -26.84 -6.41 -4.98
C ARG A 348 -27.43 -7.82 -4.94
N GLY A 349 -28.51 -7.98 -4.20
CA GLY A 349 -29.25 -9.24 -4.09
C GLY A 349 -30.75 -9.02 -3.93
N ALA A 350 -31.48 -10.08 -3.60
CA ALA A 350 -32.95 -10.02 -3.44
C ALA A 350 -33.41 -9.06 -2.33
N GLN A 351 -32.56 -8.80 -1.33
CA GLN A 351 -32.85 -7.90 -0.20
C GLN A 351 -32.47 -6.43 -0.47
N GLY A 352 -32.04 -6.09 -1.69
CA GLY A 352 -31.66 -4.74 -2.08
C GLY A 352 -30.17 -4.59 -2.39
N VAL A 353 -29.66 -3.37 -2.21
CA VAL A 353 -28.26 -3.02 -2.49
C VAL A 353 -27.57 -2.53 -1.24
N ALA A 354 -26.43 -3.14 -0.93
CA ALA A 354 -25.49 -2.71 0.09
C ALA A 354 -24.29 -2.02 -0.57
N VAL A 355 -23.81 -0.94 0.04
CA VAL A 355 -22.67 -0.17 -0.46
C VAL A 355 -21.73 0.15 0.70
N MET A 356 -20.44 -0.11 0.51
CA MET A 356 -19.35 0.36 1.36
C MET A 356 -18.40 1.19 0.51
N THR A 357 -18.08 2.40 0.97
CA THR A 357 -17.10 3.28 0.32
C THR A 357 -16.06 3.73 1.32
N ALA A 358 -14.79 3.66 0.94
CA ALA A 358 -13.67 4.17 1.72
C ALA A 358 -12.70 4.96 0.83
N GLY A 359 -12.11 6.02 1.38
CA GLY A 359 -11.22 6.92 0.63
C GLY A 359 -11.98 7.84 -0.33
N ASP A 360 -11.39 8.17 -1.48
CA ASP A 360 -11.94 9.14 -2.44
C ASP A 360 -12.89 8.51 -3.48
N SER A 361 -13.59 7.41 -3.16
CA SER A 361 -14.55 6.82 -4.10
C SER A 361 -15.81 7.66 -4.20
N SER A 362 -16.18 8.05 -5.41
CA SER A 362 -17.53 8.54 -5.69
C SER A 362 -18.56 7.48 -5.29
N ARG A 363 -19.72 7.92 -4.80
CA ARG A 363 -20.83 7.00 -4.53
C ARG A 363 -21.20 6.30 -5.85
N PRO A 364 -21.19 4.95 -5.90
CA PRO A 364 -21.50 4.23 -7.12
C PRO A 364 -22.93 4.51 -7.54
N ASP A 365 -23.18 4.57 -8.84
CA ASP A 365 -24.55 4.56 -9.36
C ASP A 365 -25.15 3.20 -9.10
N VAL A 366 -26.04 3.17 -8.10
CA VAL A 366 -26.64 1.93 -7.65
C VAL A 366 -27.49 1.30 -8.76
N GLY A 367 -28.07 2.07 -9.69
CA GLY A 367 -29.03 1.59 -10.68
C GLY A 367 -28.47 0.57 -11.66
N THR A 368 -27.22 0.77 -12.08
CA THR A 368 -26.59 0.08 -13.22
C THR A 368 -25.82 -1.19 -12.85
N GLU A 369 -25.61 -1.47 -11.57
CA GLU A 369 -24.79 -2.60 -11.12
C GLU A 369 -25.50 -3.96 -11.28
N LEU A 370 -24.77 -4.99 -11.67
CA LEU A 370 -25.35 -6.32 -11.84
C LEU A 370 -25.56 -7.03 -10.50
N VAL A 371 -26.39 -8.07 -10.49
CA VAL A 371 -26.59 -8.94 -9.32
C VAL A 371 -25.26 -9.59 -8.92
N GLY A 372 -25.01 -9.68 -7.62
CA GLY A 372 -23.75 -10.20 -7.06
C GLY A 372 -22.98 -9.13 -6.29
N THR A 373 -21.66 -9.29 -6.19
CA THR A 373 -20.78 -8.35 -5.49
C THR A 373 -19.70 -7.84 -6.43
N VAL A 374 -19.46 -6.53 -6.39
CA VAL A 374 -18.39 -5.84 -7.12
C VAL A 374 -17.53 -5.08 -6.13
N ILE A 375 -16.24 -5.39 -6.12
CA ILE A 375 -15.23 -4.72 -5.31
C ILE A 375 -14.29 -3.96 -6.24
N ARG A 376 -14.28 -2.64 -6.12
CA ARG A 376 -13.44 -1.74 -6.89
C ARG A 376 -12.38 -1.13 -6.00
N VAL A 377 -11.16 -1.13 -6.48
CA VAL A 377 -10.01 -0.50 -5.83
C VAL A 377 -9.37 0.45 -6.81
N SER A 378 -9.02 1.63 -6.34
CA SER A 378 -8.13 2.53 -7.08
C SER A 378 -6.92 2.89 -6.23
N TRP A 379 -5.77 3.04 -6.87
CA TRP A 379 -4.54 3.53 -6.28
C TRP A 379 -4.20 4.91 -6.84
N PRO A 380 -3.41 5.70 -6.11
CA PRO A 380 -2.83 6.92 -6.67
C PRO A 380 -1.94 6.59 -7.87
N ALA A 381 -1.65 7.59 -8.72
CA ALA A 381 -0.86 7.38 -9.93
C ALA A 381 0.48 6.68 -9.65
N TRP A 382 1.18 7.05 -8.57
CA TRP A 382 2.43 6.42 -8.14
C TRP A 382 2.25 4.95 -7.72
N GLY A 383 1.04 4.52 -7.33
CA GLY A 383 0.75 3.11 -7.01
C GLY A 383 0.97 2.15 -8.20
N PHE A 384 1.24 2.67 -9.40
CA PHE A 384 1.63 1.89 -10.57
C PHE A 384 2.85 0.97 -10.32
N PHE A 385 3.71 1.28 -9.33
CA PHE A 385 4.89 0.47 -9.00
C PHE A 385 4.54 -0.99 -8.63
N TRP A 386 3.33 -1.25 -8.13
CA TRP A 386 2.83 -2.60 -7.81
C TRP A 386 1.75 -3.08 -8.78
N ARG A 387 1.85 -2.70 -10.06
CA ARG A 387 0.85 -2.86 -11.14
C ARG A 387 -0.32 -3.78 -10.78
N PRO A 388 -1.59 -3.38 -10.95
CA PRO A 388 -2.75 -4.27 -10.86
C PRO A 388 -2.54 -5.62 -11.59
N ILE A 389 -1.75 -5.61 -12.67
CA ILE A 389 -1.23 -6.80 -13.37
C ILE A 389 -0.45 -7.77 -12.47
N PHE A 390 0.49 -7.30 -11.63
CA PHE A 390 1.25 -8.16 -10.71
C PHE A 390 0.37 -8.75 -9.62
N VAL A 391 -0.56 -7.97 -9.07
CA VAL A 391 -1.51 -8.48 -8.07
C VAL A 391 -2.44 -9.50 -8.72
N ALA A 392 -2.91 -9.24 -9.94
CA ALA A 392 -3.73 -10.18 -10.71
C ALA A 392 -2.95 -11.44 -11.11
N ALA A 393 -1.68 -11.33 -11.51
CA ALA A 393 -0.82 -12.47 -11.78
C ALA A 393 -0.64 -13.32 -10.52
N ARG A 394 -0.45 -12.69 -9.37
CA ARG A 394 -0.39 -13.39 -8.08
C ARG A 394 -1.71 -14.09 -7.75
N ALA A 395 -2.85 -13.45 -7.96
CA ALA A 395 -4.16 -14.08 -7.79
C ALA A 395 -4.34 -15.30 -8.72
N ARG A 396 -3.87 -15.21 -9.97
CA ARG A 396 -3.86 -16.33 -10.92
C ARG A 396 -3.01 -17.49 -10.42
N ASP A 397 -1.79 -17.22 -9.94
CA ASP A 397 -0.88 -18.25 -9.42
C ASP A 397 -1.44 -18.93 -8.15
N ARG A 398 -2.26 -18.20 -7.39
CA ARG A 398 -2.87 -18.68 -6.15
C ARG A 398 -4.23 -19.35 -6.37
N PHE A 399 -4.92 -19.11 -7.47
CA PHE A 399 -6.24 -19.69 -7.70
C PHE A 399 -6.14 -21.10 -8.27
N GLY A 400 -6.81 -22.06 -7.63
CA GLY A 400 -6.92 -23.42 -8.14
C GLY A 400 -7.81 -24.33 -7.31
N LEU A 401 -8.34 -25.38 -7.95
CA LEU A 401 -9.27 -26.37 -7.35
C LEU A 401 -10.46 -25.72 -6.62
N GLY A 402 -10.95 -24.59 -7.11
CA GLY A 402 -12.09 -23.87 -6.53
C GLY A 402 -13.45 -24.34 -7.07
N PRO A 403 -14.55 -23.98 -6.40
CA PRO A 403 -15.90 -24.26 -6.92
C PRO A 403 -16.32 -23.28 -8.02
N ALA A 404 -15.62 -22.15 -8.15
CA ALA A 404 -15.91 -21.08 -9.11
C ALA A 404 -14.97 -21.12 -10.31
N THR A 405 -15.41 -20.57 -11.42
CA THR A 405 -14.53 -20.23 -12.55
C THR A 405 -13.95 -18.83 -12.34
N LEU A 406 -12.68 -18.64 -12.67
CA LEU A 406 -12.01 -17.33 -12.63
C LEU A 406 -11.75 -16.86 -14.06
N THR A 407 -12.17 -15.65 -14.38
CA THR A 407 -11.77 -14.93 -15.60
C THR A 407 -10.92 -13.72 -15.21
N VAL A 408 -9.86 -13.45 -15.96
CA VAL A 408 -9.02 -12.26 -15.75
C VAL A 408 -8.88 -11.49 -17.06
N ASP A 409 -9.31 -10.23 -17.07
CA ASP A 409 -9.36 -9.37 -18.25
C ASP A 409 -10.08 -10.08 -19.43
N GLY A 410 -11.22 -10.71 -19.13
CA GLY A 410 -12.04 -11.46 -20.08
C GLY A 410 -11.50 -12.84 -20.50
N LYS A 411 -10.30 -13.25 -20.04
CA LYS A 411 -9.71 -14.55 -20.36
C LYS A 411 -9.98 -15.57 -19.25
N PRO A 412 -10.55 -16.75 -19.55
CA PRO A 412 -10.72 -17.79 -18.55
C PRO A 412 -9.36 -18.28 -18.04
N TRP A 413 -9.25 -18.43 -16.73
CA TRP A 413 -8.08 -18.96 -16.06
C TRP A 413 -8.25 -20.46 -15.81
N ARG A 414 -7.14 -21.20 -15.88
CA ARG A 414 -7.11 -22.64 -15.63
C ARG A 414 -6.89 -22.87 -14.14
N ASP A 415 -7.88 -23.44 -13.47
CA ASP A 415 -7.91 -23.72 -12.04
C ASP A 415 -7.11 -24.98 -11.65
N ARG A 416 -6.61 -25.74 -12.62
CA ARG A 416 -5.88 -27.00 -12.39
C ARG A 416 -4.91 -27.34 -13.52
N PRO A 417 -3.90 -28.19 -13.25
CA PRO A 417 -3.02 -28.71 -14.29
C PRO A 417 -3.82 -29.52 -15.34
N GLN A 418 -3.54 -29.32 -16.62
CA GLN A 418 -4.27 -29.96 -17.73
C GLN A 418 -3.45 -31.00 -18.52
N SER A 419 -2.18 -31.22 -18.19
CA SER A 419 -1.39 -32.21 -18.94
C SER A 419 -1.89 -33.63 -18.65
N ALA A 420 -1.81 -34.53 -19.63
CA ALA A 420 -2.25 -35.93 -19.51
C ALA A 420 -1.61 -36.71 -18.35
N ALA A 421 -0.47 -36.25 -17.82
CA ALA A 421 0.17 -36.82 -16.64
C ALA A 421 -0.59 -36.60 -15.31
N TRP A 422 -1.55 -35.66 -15.26
CA TRP A 422 -2.32 -35.36 -14.05
C TRP A 422 -3.67 -36.07 -14.07
N THR A 423 -4.02 -36.69 -12.93
CA THR A 423 -5.34 -37.27 -12.68
C THR A 423 -6.13 -36.33 -11.77
N PHE A 424 -7.34 -35.94 -12.17
CA PHE A 424 -8.27 -35.19 -11.32
C PHE A 424 -9.31 -36.13 -10.73
N LYS A 425 -9.61 -35.93 -9.43
CA LYS A 425 -10.68 -36.63 -8.74
C LYS A 425 -11.38 -35.73 -7.73
N GLU A 426 -12.67 -35.98 -7.54
CA GLU A 426 -13.49 -35.28 -6.57
C GLU A 426 -14.37 -36.27 -5.80
N LYS A 427 -14.32 -36.21 -4.47
CA LYS A 427 -15.04 -37.15 -3.60
C LYS A 427 -15.27 -36.58 -2.21
N LYS A 428 -16.53 -36.58 -1.76
CA LYS A 428 -16.92 -36.14 -0.41
C LYS A 428 -16.33 -34.78 -0.01
N GLY A 429 -16.44 -33.78 -0.90
CA GLY A 429 -15.92 -32.42 -0.68
C GLY A 429 -14.41 -32.23 -0.93
N TRP A 430 -13.66 -33.31 -1.12
CA TRP A 430 -12.26 -33.23 -1.54
C TRP A 430 -12.17 -33.09 -3.05
N ARG A 431 -11.34 -32.16 -3.52
CA ARG A 431 -10.89 -32.07 -4.91
C ARG A 431 -9.39 -32.27 -4.94
N ALA A 432 -8.91 -33.14 -5.81
CA ALA A 432 -7.49 -33.41 -5.94
C ALA A 432 -7.05 -33.52 -7.40
N CYS A 433 -5.88 -32.97 -7.70
CA CYS A 433 -5.11 -33.28 -8.89
C CYS A 433 -3.80 -33.93 -8.44
N TYR A 434 -3.39 -35.05 -9.02
CA TYR A 434 -2.09 -35.63 -8.70
C TYR A 434 -1.40 -36.28 -9.90
N ARG A 435 -0.08 -36.37 -9.82
CA ARG A 435 0.78 -37.15 -10.72
C ARG A 435 1.85 -37.89 -9.92
N THR A 436 2.33 -39.03 -10.41
CA THR A 436 3.44 -39.75 -9.78
C THR A 436 4.71 -38.89 -9.81
N ALA A 437 5.44 -38.82 -8.70
CA ALA A 437 6.71 -38.09 -8.59
C ALA A 437 7.64 -38.75 -7.57
N ALA A 438 8.96 -38.61 -7.76
CA ALA A 438 9.94 -39.18 -6.84
C ALA A 438 9.91 -38.52 -5.45
N ALA A 439 9.60 -37.22 -5.40
CA ALA A 439 9.41 -36.47 -4.16
C ALA A 439 7.92 -36.16 -3.99
N GLY A 440 7.34 -36.52 -2.84
CA GLY A 440 5.95 -36.25 -2.52
C GLY A 440 5.78 -34.80 -2.07
N ARG A 441 5.09 -33.99 -2.87
CA ARG A 441 4.77 -32.58 -2.56
C ARG A 441 3.28 -32.34 -2.72
N VAL A 442 2.66 -31.76 -1.70
CA VAL A 442 1.20 -31.54 -1.67
C VAL A 442 0.91 -30.07 -1.47
N ARG A 443 0.35 -29.43 -2.50
CA ARG A 443 -0.18 -28.07 -2.42
C ARG A 443 -1.58 -28.09 -1.86
N LEU A 444 -1.81 -27.34 -0.79
CA LEU A 444 -3.10 -27.24 -0.13
C LEU A 444 -3.87 -26.00 -0.60
N TYR A 445 -5.14 -26.21 -0.91
CA TYR A 445 -6.08 -25.18 -1.34
C TYR A 445 -7.30 -25.16 -0.42
N VAL A 446 -7.77 -23.97 -0.07
CA VAL A 446 -9.01 -23.78 0.67
C VAL A 446 -9.85 -22.76 -0.08
N LEU A 447 -11.11 -23.11 -0.37
CA LEU A 447 -12.03 -22.24 -1.12
C LEU A 447 -11.41 -21.74 -2.45
N GLY A 448 -10.78 -22.67 -3.17
CA GLY A 448 -10.15 -22.40 -4.47
C GLY A 448 -8.86 -21.59 -4.43
N THR A 449 -8.25 -21.42 -3.27
CA THR A 449 -7.05 -20.57 -3.11
C THR A 449 -5.93 -21.32 -2.41
N TYR A 450 -4.74 -21.28 -3.00
CA TYR A 450 -3.52 -21.90 -2.48
C TYR A 450 -3.11 -21.25 -1.15
N ILE A 451 -2.83 -22.11 -0.17
CA ILE A 451 -2.44 -21.73 1.19
C ILE A 451 -0.96 -22.03 1.40
N GLU A 452 -0.58 -23.31 1.33
CA GLU A 452 0.77 -23.78 1.61
C GLU A 452 1.11 -25.04 0.81
N GLU A 453 2.40 -25.39 0.80
CA GLU A 453 2.94 -26.62 0.20
C GLU A 453 3.55 -27.47 1.32
N LEU A 454 3.21 -28.75 1.35
CA LEU A 454 3.73 -29.72 2.31
C LEU A 454 4.67 -30.70 1.62
N ASP A 455 5.80 -30.97 2.27
CA ASP A 455 6.60 -32.15 1.97
C ASP A 455 5.92 -33.37 2.60
N HIS A 456 5.46 -34.29 1.75
CA HIS A 456 4.75 -35.49 2.18
C HIS A 456 5.23 -36.69 1.37
N PRO A 457 6.43 -37.23 1.69
CA PRO A 457 7.07 -38.26 0.88
C PRO A 457 6.23 -39.53 0.73
N ALA A 458 5.42 -39.86 1.76
CA ALA A 458 4.50 -41.00 1.73
C ALA A 458 3.45 -40.93 0.60
N ALA A 459 3.18 -39.74 0.05
CA ALA A 459 2.29 -39.60 -1.09
C ALA A 459 2.86 -40.20 -2.39
N GLY A 460 4.19 -40.26 -2.55
CA GLY A 460 4.84 -40.69 -3.80
C GLY A 460 4.34 -39.95 -5.05
N ALA A 461 3.87 -38.72 -4.87
CA ALA A 461 3.14 -37.95 -5.87
C ALA A 461 3.30 -36.45 -5.65
N GLU A 462 3.29 -35.70 -6.74
CA GLU A 462 3.02 -34.27 -6.71
C GLU A 462 1.51 -34.09 -6.80
N ALA A 463 0.92 -33.42 -5.81
CA ALA A 463 -0.52 -33.30 -5.69
C ALA A 463 -0.96 -31.88 -5.34
N TRP A 464 -2.13 -31.51 -5.83
CA TRP A 464 -2.91 -30.35 -5.38
C TRP A 464 -4.14 -30.93 -4.69
N LEU A 465 -4.41 -30.48 -3.47
CA LEU A 465 -5.46 -31.02 -2.62
C LEU A 465 -6.28 -29.88 -2.03
N ALA A 466 -7.61 -29.95 -2.19
CA ALA A 466 -8.51 -28.90 -1.77
C ALA A 466 -9.72 -29.44 -1.00
N HIS A 467 -10.15 -28.70 0.02
CA HIS A 467 -11.41 -28.93 0.73
C HIS A 467 -11.89 -27.62 1.37
N ASP A 468 -13.19 -27.30 1.23
CA ASP A 468 -13.73 -25.98 1.61
C ASP A 468 -13.91 -25.79 3.13
N GLU A 469 -13.98 -26.89 3.88
CA GLU A 469 -14.01 -26.89 5.35
C GLU A 469 -12.64 -27.06 6.03
N LEU A 470 -11.54 -26.94 5.30
CA LEU A 470 -10.24 -26.88 5.97
C LEU A 470 -10.13 -25.58 6.77
N GLU A 471 -9.81 -25.73 8.04
CA GLU A 471 -9.55 -24.61 8.93
C GLU A 471 -8.18 -24.01 8.64
N LEU A 472 -8.12 -22.69 8.72
CA LEU A 472 -6.90 -21.92 8.53
C LEU A 472 -6.47 -21.34 9.86
N ASP A 473 -5.16 -21.22 10.02
CA ASP A 473 -4.60 -20.54 11.16
C ASP A 473 -4.98 -19.04 11.18
N ILE A 474 -4.64 -18.36 12.28
CA ILE A 474 -4.98 -16.94 12.46
C ILE A 474 -4.35 -16.08 11.36
N SER A 475 -3.17 -16.45 10.84
CA SER A 475 -2.49 -15.71 9.76
C SER A 475 -3.02 -16.01 8.36
N GLN A 476 -3.95 -16.96 8.23
CA GLN A 476 -4.50 -17.42 6.95
C GLN A 476 -3.43 -17.95 5.98
N SER A 477 -2.26 -18.35 6.49
CA SER A 477 -1.12 -18.78 5.69
C SER A 477 -0.83 -20.28 5.81
N ALA A 478 -1.45 -20.95 6.78
CA ALA A 478 -1.36 -22.38 6.97
C ALA A 478 -2.73 -23.00 7.26
N VAL A 479 -2.87 -24.29 6.91
CA VAL A 479 -3.99 -25.14 7.24
C VAL A 479 -3.75 -25.75 8.62
N VAL A 480 -4.75 -25.65 9.50
CA VAL A 480 -4.68 -26.26 10.85
C VAL A 480 -4.49 -27.76 10.71
N ARG A 481 -3.50 -28.31 11.43
CA ARG A 481 -3.15 -29.74 11.42
C ARG A 481 -4.15 -30.54 12.24
N GLY A 482 -5.34 -30.75 11.67
CA GLY A 482 -6.43 -31.51 12.27
C GLY A 482 -6.78 -32.81 11.53
N GLU A 483 -7.74 -33.55 12.08
CA GLU A 483 -8.18 -34.85 11.55
C GLU A 483 -8.70 -34.77 10.10
N LEU A 484 -9.31 -33.64 9.72
CA LEU A 484 -9.78 -33.43 8.35
C LEU A 484 -8.61 -33.47 7.36
N LEU A 485 -7.54 -32.72 7.62
CA LEU A 485 -6.35 -32.70 6.76
C LEU A 485 -5.68 -34.08 6.73
N SER A 486 -5.49 -34.72 7.88
CA SER A 486 -4.89 -36.05 7.97
C SER A 486 -5.67 -37.09 7.16
N ARG A 487 -7.00 -37.03 7.19
CA ARG A 487 -7.87 -37.87 6.36
C ARG A 487 -7.68 -37.60 4.86
N GLY A 488 -7.58 -36.34 4.45
CA GLY A 488 -7.31 -35.96 3.05
C GLY A 488 -5.99 -36.54 2.54
N LEU A 489 -4.93 -36.41 3.34
CA LEU A 489 -3.60 -36.94 3.03
C LEU A 489 -3.61 -38.48 2.93
N ARG A 490 -4.22 -39.19 3.89
CA ARG A 490 -4.38 -40.66 3.80
C ARG A 490 -5.16 -41.11 2.57
N ASN A 491 -6.20 -40.36 2.17
CA ASN A 491 -6.95 -40.69 0.97
C ASN A 491 -6.10 -40.52 -0.30
N LEU A 492 -5.25 -39.49 -0.34
CA LEU A 492 -4.29 -39.24 -1.41
C LEU A 492 -3.24 -40.36 -1.50
N GLU A 493 -2.64 -40.78 -0.39
CA GLU A 493 -1.68 -41.89 -0.32
C GLU A 493 -2.27 -43.19 -0.90
N ARG A 494 -3.51 -43.51 -0.51
CA ARG A 494 -4.23 -44.70 -1.00
C ARG A 494 -4.73 -44.55 -2.44
N ARG A 495 -4.61 -43.35 -3.04
CA ARG A 495 -5.20 -42.98 -4.34
C ARG A 495 -6.72 -43.20 -4.39
N THR A 496 -7.37 -43.10 -3.23
CA THR A 496 -8.80 -43.39 -2.99
C THR A 496 -9.71 -42.16 -3.03
N LEU A 497 -9.10 -40.97 -3.18
CA LEU A 497 -9.81 -39.78 -3.64
C LEU A 497 -10.49 -40.04 -4.97
#